data_AF-A0A0Q8WH14-F1
#
_entry.id   AF-A0A0Q8WH14-F1
#
_cell.length_a   1.000
_cell.length_b   1.000
_cell.length_c   1.000
_cell.angle_alpha   90.00
_cell.angle_beta   90.00
_cell.angle_gamma   90.00
#
_symmetry.space_group_name_H-M   'P 1'
#
loop_
_entity.id
_entity.type
_entity.pdbx_description
1 polymer ?
#
loop_
_entity_poly.entity_id
_entity_poly.type
_entity_poly.pdbx_seq_one_letter_code
_entity_poly.pdbx_strand_id
1 'polypeptide(L)'
;MPYAGTAEDGRKFFLSDELFDIDAADGEPSGFVGLFLWNADGSFDEVRVDRVDRAPGLPPGQASSAGADDLVAERLRQLGKYQLEPISVEPFLAVVDGVTFGWEVDQYDDGTYFIGIRPGDFIVYHEPWDGLEYDT
;
A
#
# COMPACT_ATOMS: atom_id res chain seq x y z
N MET A 1 -5.89 -9.27 0.64
CA MET A 1 -4.84 -9.57 -0.37
C MET A 1 -4.71 -8.39 -1.29
N PRO A 2 -3.55 -7.74 -1.36
CA PRO A 2 -3.33 -6.60 -2.24
C PRO A 2 -3.36 -7.01 -3.72
N TYR A 3 -3.57 -6.03 -4.58
CA TYR A 3 -3.50 -6.14 -6.03
C TYR A 3 -2.33 -5.32 -6.55
N ALA A 4 -1.57 -5.86 -7.50
CA ALA A 4 -0.53 -5.12 -8.22
C ALA A 4 -0.54 -5.47 -9.70
N GLY A 5 -0.21 -4.51 -10.54
CA GLY A 5 -0.15 -4.74 -11.99
C GLY A 5 -0.13 -3.48 -12.84
N THR A 6 -0.62 -3.61 -14.07
CA THR A 6 -0.67 -2.53 -15.07
C THR A 6 -2.13 -2.19 -15.40
N ALA A 7 -2.48 -0.91 -15.32
CA ALA A 7 -3.79 -0.35 -15.68
C ALA A 7 -3.94 -0.18 -17.21
N GLU A 8 -5.17 0.08 -17.69
CA GLU A 8 -5.45 0.24 -19.12
C GLU A 8 -4.71 1.42 -19.76
N ASP A 9 -4.45 2.47 -18.98
CA ASP A 9 -3.69 3.64 -19.40
C ASP A 9 -2.17 3.45 -19.38
N GLY A 10 -1.70 2.25 -19.00
CA GLY A 10 -0.28 1.87 -18.94
C GLY A 10 0.41 2.18 -17.62
N ARG A 11 -0.27 2.84 -16.67
CA ARG A 11 0.30 3.08 -15.33
C ARG A 11 0.43 1.79 -14.54
N LYS A 12 1.46 1.70 -13.71
CA LYS A 12 1.60 0.61 -12.73
C LYS A 12 0.78 0.97 -11.50
N PHE A 13 0.23 -0.03 -10.83
CA PHE A 13 -0.59 0.20 -9.65
C PHE A 13 -0.34 -0.82 -8.54
N PHE A 14 -0.61 -0.37 -7.31
CA PHE A 14 -0.76 -1.20 -6.12
C PHE A 14 -2.05 -0.78 -5.40
N LEU A 15 -2.89 -1.72 -5.00
CA LEU A 15 -4.13 -1.46 -4.27
C LEU A 15 -4.24 -2.39 -3.07
N SER A 16 -4.48 -1.83 -1.89
CA SER A 16 -4.73 -2.60 -0.67
C SER A 16 -5.79 -1.93 0.21
N ASP A 17 -6.58 -2.74 0.90
CA ASP A 17 -7.49 -2.34 1.98
C ASP A 17 -6.98 -2.77 3.37
N GLU A 18 -5.71 -3.17 3.46
CA GLU A 18 -5.04 -3.65 4.68
C GLU A 18 -4.15 -2.56 5.31
N LEU A 19 -4.17 -1.34 4.78
CA LEU A 19 -3.44 -0.20 5.33
C LEU A 19 -4.13 0.26 6.62
N PHE A 20 -3.35 0.46 7.67
CA PHE A 20 -3.88 0.96 8.94
C PHE A 20 -2.90 1.87 9.66
N ASP A 21 -3.45 2.82 10.41
CA ASP A 21 -2.68 3.71 11.29
C ASP A 21 -3.19 3.53 12.72
N ILE A 22 -2.32 3.05 13.61
CA ILE A 22 -2.62 2.89 15.04
C ILE A 22 -2.23 4.12 15.86
N ASP A 23 -1.44 5.03 15.28
CA ASP A 23 -0.91 6.23 15.92
C ASP A 23 -1.60 7.50 15.39
N ALA A 24 -2.78 7.33 14.78
CA ALA A 24 -3.57 8.42 14.22
C ALA A 24 -3.76 9.55 15.24
N ALA A 25 -3.59 10.79 14.79
CA ALA A 25 -3.55 11.97 15.66
C ALA A 25 -4.84 12.21 16.47
N ASP A 26 -5.97 11.62 16.04
CA ASP A 26 -7.26 11.65 16.74
C ASP A 26 -7.42 10.55 17.80
N GLY A 27 -6.44 9.64 17.92
CA GLY A 27 -6.38 8.58 18.92
C GLY A 27 -7.17 7.32 18.57
N GLU A 28 -7.83 7.27 17.41
CA GLU A 28 -8.62 6.13 16.98
C GLU A 28 -7.92 5.39 15.81
N PRO A 29 -7.66 4.07 15.96
CA PRO A 29 -7.07 3.28 14.88
C PRO A 29 -7.89 3.41 13.60
N SER A 30 -7.20 3.73 12.51
CA SER A 30 -7.85 3.99 11.22
C SER A 30 -7.46 2.93 10.20
N GLY A 31 -8.41 2.53 9.36
CA GLY A 31 -8.16 1.71 8.18
C GLY A 31 -8.16 2.56 6.91
N PHE A 32 -7.52 2.08 5.87
CA PHE A 32 -7.49 2.78 4.58
C PHE A 32 -7.57 1.81 3.40
N VAL A 33 -8.29 2.24 2.37
CA VAL A 33 -8.12 1.71 1.01
C VAL A 33 -7.16 2.64 0.28
N GLY A 34 -5.98 2.15 -0.07
CA GLY A 34 -4.94 2.92 -0.77
C GLY A 34 -4.69 2.37 -2.17
N LEU A 35 -4.85 3.24 -3.17
CA LEU A 35 -4.43 3.00 -4.56
C LEU A 35 -3.21 3.86 -4.86
N PHE A 36 -2.09 3.21 -5.10
CA PHE A 36 -0.82 3.84 -5.47
C PHE A 36 -0.62 3.66 -6.97
N LEU A 37 -0.24 4.73 -7.66
CA LEU A 37 -0.10 4.79 -9.10
C LEU A 37 1.28 5.33 -9.46
N TRP A 38 1.90 4.65 -10.42
CA TRP A 38 3.16 5.04 -11.02
C TRP A 38 2.96 5.17 -12.53
N ASN A 39 3.72 6.06 -13.14
CA ASN A 39 3.86 6.16 -14.58
C ASN A 39 4.34 4.82 -15.17
N ALA A 40 4.17 4.66 -16.48
CA ALA A 40 4.57 3.45 -17.19
C ALA A 40 6.08 3.12 -17.06
N ASP A 41 6.92 4.12 -16.80
CA ASP A 41 8.36 3.97 -16.58
C ASP A 41 8.73 3.60 -15.13
N GLY A 42 7.75 3.49 -14.24
CA GLY A 42 7.93 3.17 -12.83
C GLY A 42 8.14 4.39 -11.94
N SER A 43 8.15 5.62 -12.47
CA SER A 43 8.20 6.82 -11.63
C SER A 43 6.85 7.08 -10.94
N PHE A 44 6.85 7.64 -9.74
CA PHE A 44 5.66 7.94 -8.96
C PHE A 44 4.77 8.96 -9.67
N ASP A 45 3.46 8.72 -9.64
CA ASP A 45 2.45 9.59 -10.24
C ASP A 45 1.47 10.10 -9.16
N GLU A 46 0.72 9.20 -8.54
CA GLU A 46 -0.42 9.56 -7.71
C GLU A 46 -0.64 8.56 -6.57
N VAL A 47 -1.09 9.07 -5.43
CA VAL A 47 -1.67 8.27 -4.35
C VAL A 47 -3.11 8.69 -4.11
N ARG A 48 -4.03 7.73 -4.13
CA ARG A 48 -5.44 7.93 -3.77
C ARG A 48 -5.75 7.09 -2.55
N VAL A 49 -6.34 7.72 -1.55
CA VAL A 49 -6.63 7.06 -0.28
C VAL A 49 -8.05 7.40 0.15
N ASP A 50 -8.73 6.39 0.66
CA ASP A 50 -10.03 6.52 1.32
C ASP A 50 -9.91 5.98 2.74
N ARG A 51 -10.26 6.81 3.73
CA ARG A 51 -10.35 6.38 5.14
C ARG A 51 -11.56 5.46 5.31
N VAL A 52 -11.34 4.33 5.97
CA VAL A 52 -12.34 3.33 6.34
C VAL A 52 -12.14 2.91 7.80
N ASP A 53 -13.07 2.14 8.35
CA ASP A 53 -12.90 1.59 9.68
C ASP A 53 -11.89 0.43 9.66
N ARG A 54 -11.12 0.30 10.74
CA ARG A 54 -10.29 -0.88 10.96
C ARG A 54 -11.18 -2.04 11.40
N ALA A 55 -10.86 -3.26 10.96
CA ALA A 55 -11.58 -4.45 11.39
C ALA A 55 -11.57 -4.59 12.93
N PRO A 56 -12.74 -4.86 13.57
CA PRO A 56 -12.86 -4.85 15.01
C PRO A 56 -12.18 -6.06 15.66
N GLY A 57 -11.70 -5.88 16.90
CA GLY A 57 -11.15 -6.98 17.71
C GLY A 57 -9.72 -7.40 17.35
N LEU A 58 -9.02 -6.63 16.52
CA LEU A 58 -7.62 -6.88 16.17
C LEU A 58 -6.64 -6.29 17.19
N PRO A 59 -5.57 -7.01 17.56
CA PRO A 59 -4.44 -6.44 18.30
C PRO A 59 -3.88 -5.20 17.59
N PRO A 60 -3.39 -4.19 18.32
CA PRO A 60 -2.64 -3.08 17.74
C PRO A 60 -1.45 -3.61 16.92
N GLY A 61 -1.34 -3.22 15.65
CA GLY A 61 -0.27 -3.68 14.74
C GLY A 61 -0.60 -4.89 13.87
N GLN A 62 -1.74 -5.57 14.08
CA GLN A 62 -2.13 -6.67 13.19
C GLN A 62 -2.85 -6.15 11.93
N ALA A 63 -2.30 -6.50 10.77
CA ALA A 63 -2.93 -6.26 9.48
C ALA A 63 -4.16 -7.14 9.26
N SER A 64 -5.17 -6.56 8.62
CA SER A 64 -6.35 -7.28 8.15
C SER A 64 -7.07 -6.43 7.13
N SER A 65 -7.81 -7.09 6.22
CA SER A 65 -8.71 -6.40 5.31
C SER A 65 -9.72 -5.58 6.12
N ALA A 66 -9.96 -4.34 5.68
CA ALA A 66 -10.98 -3.47 6.23
C ALA A 66 -12.42 -3.92 5.86
N GLY A 67 -12.58 -4.96 5.03
CA GLY A 67 -13.88 -5.40 4.53
C GLY A 67 -14.53 -4.41 3.56
N ALA A 68 -13.72 -3.57 2.92
CA ALA A 68 -14.16 -2.49 2.04
C ALA A 68 -14.32 -2.96 0.57
N ASP A 69 -14.90 -4.15 0.36
CA ASP A 69 -14.94 -4.84 -0.93
C ASP A 69 -15.53 -3.98 -2.07
N ASP A 70 -16.61 -3.23 -1.78
CA ASP A 70 -17.26 -2.35 -2.76
C ASP A 70 -16.34 -1.21 -3.23
N LEU A 71 -15.54 -0.68 -2.32
CA LEU A 71 -14.59 0.41 -2.59
C LEU A 71 -13.35 -0.10 -3.32
N VAL A 72 -12.83 -1.27 -2.93
CA VAL A 72 -11.77 -1.96 -3.67
C VAL A 72 -12.23 -2.22 -5.11
N ALA A 73 -13.44 -2.75 -5.28
CA ALA A 73 -14.00 -3.00 -6.61
C ALA A 73 -14.19 -1.71 -7.42
N GLU A 74 -14.56 -0.60 -6.78
CA GLU A 74 -14.64 0.71 -7.43
C GLU A 74 -13.28 1.23 -7.88
N ARG A 75 -12.25 1.14 -7.02
CA ARG A 75 -10.88 1.54 -7.38
C ARG A 75 -10.33 0.69 -8.53
N LEU A 76 -10.57 -0.62 -8.53
CA LEU A 76 -10.21 -1.50 -9.65
C LEU A 76 -10.94 -1.13 -10.95
N ARG A 77 -12.23 -0.77 -10.90
CA ARG A 77 -12.98 -0.31 -12.09
C ARG A 77 -12.37 0.95 -12.71
N GLN A 78 -11.84 1.86 -11.89
CA GLN A 78 -11.20 3.10 -12.35
C GLN A 78 -9.88 2.87 -13.10
N LEU A 79 -9.25 1.70 -12.94
CA LEU A 79 -8.05 1.30 -13.70
C LEU A 79 -8.37 0.83 -15.12
N GLY A 80 -9.65 0.66 -15.46
CA GLY A 80 -10.08 0.08 -16.73
C GLY A 80 -9.72 -1.40 -16.83
N LYS A 81 -9.37 -1.87 -18.03
CA LYS A 81 -8.82 -3.22 -18.24
C LYS A 81 -7.39 -3.32 -17.69
N TYR A 82 -7.25 -3.81 -16.47
CA TYR A 82 -5.96 -4.06 -15.85
C TYR A 82 -5.46 -5.49 -16.04
N GLN A 83 -4.15 -5.67 -15.92
CA GLN A 83 -3.47 -6.97 -15.86
C GLN A 83 -2.73 -7.09 -14.53
N LEU A 84 -2.97 -8.17 -13.79
CA LEU A 84 -2.21 -8.47 -12.57
C LEU A 84 -0.87 -9.11 -12.94
N GLU A 85 0.21 -8.51 -12.46
CA GLU A 85 1.58 -8.93 -12.72
C GLU A 85 2.54 -8.24 -11.73
N PRO A 86 3.76 -8.77 -11.54
CA PRO A 86 4.82 -8.03 -10.85
C PRO A 86 5.09 -6.69 -11.53
N ILE A 87 5.40 -5.69 -10.72
CA ILE A 87 5.72 -4.33 -11.19
C ILE A 87 7.13 -3.94 -10.72
N SER A 88 7.81 -3.12 -11.52
CA SER A 88 9.06 -2.46 -11.13
C SER A 88 8.78 -0.97 -11.06
N VAL A 89 8.90 -0.40 -9.86
CA VAL A 89 8.51 0.98 -9.57
C VAL A 89 9.46 1.61 -8.58
N GLU A 90 9.54 2.93 -8.58
CA GLU A 90 10.30 3.68 -7.59
C GLU A 90 9.55 3.75 -6.26
N PRO A 91 10.23 3.53 -5.12
CA PRO A 91 9.65 3.82 -3.81
C PRO A 91 9.27 5.30 -3.69
N PHE A 92 8.21 5.58 -2.95
CA PHE A 92 7.74 6.95 -2.72
C PHE A 92 7.14 7.07 -1.33
N LEU A 93 7.13 8.29 -0.80
CA LEU A 93 6.34 8.67 0.36
C LEU A 93 5.53 9.93 0.06
N ALA A 94 4.27 9.93 0.45
CA ALA A 94 3.38 11.07 0.32
C ALA A 94 2.50 11.21 1.58
N VAL A 95 2.28 12.45 2.02
CA VAL A 95 1.40 12.74 3.16
C VAL A 95 0.02 13.13 2.65
N VAL A 96 -1.01 12.41 3.07
CA VAL A 96 -2.42 12.70 2.78
C VAL A 96 -3.16 12.85 4.10
N ASP A 97 -3.77 14.01 4.34
CA ASP A 97 -4.50 14.33 5.57
C ASP A 97 -3.71 14.05 6.87
N GLY A 98 -2.39 14.26 6.83
CA GLY A 98 -1.51 14.07 7.98
C GLY A 98 -0.99 12.63 8.18
N VAL A 99 -1.38 11.68 7.33
CA VAL A 99 -0.91 10.29 7.38
C VAL A 99 0.05 10.04 6.21
N THR A 100 1.16 9.34 6.48
CA THR A 100 2.17 9.00 5.48
C THR A 100 1.81 7.69 4.77
N PHE A 101 1.76 7.74 3.44
CA PHE A 101 1.48 6.62 2.57
C PHE A 101 2.65 6.36 1.61
N GLY A 102 2.82 5.10 1.24
CA GLY A 102 3.71 4.70 0.14
C GLY A 102 4.64 3.56 0.53
N TRP A 103 5.73 3.47 -0.21
CA TRP A 103 6.79 2.48 -0.02
C TRP A 103 8.01 3.19 0.56
N GLU A 104 8.21 3.03 1.87
CA GLU A 104 9.34 3.62 2.58
C GLU A 104 10.58 2.77 2.38
N VAL A 105 11.70 3.39 1.98
CA VAL A 105 13.02 2.74 2.01
C VAL A 105 13.69 3.11 3.31
N ASP A 106 14.11 2.11 4.09
CA ASP A 106 14.88 2.30 5.31
C ASP A 106 15.87 1.14 5.51
N GLN A 107 16.62 1.16 6.62
CA GLN A 107 17.64 0.16 6.94
C GLN A 107 17.51 -0.32 8.39
N TYR A 108 17.75 -1.62 8.60
CA TYR A 108 17.98 -2.17 9.94
C TYR A 108 19.34 -1.70 10.50
N ASP A 109 19.53 -1.86 11.81
CA ASP A 109 20.77 -1.47 12.52
C ASP A 109 22.04 -2.12 11.95
N ASP A 110 21.92 -3.28 11.29
CA ASP A 110 23.02 -3.99 10.64
C ASP A 110 23.33 -3.49 9.21
N GLY A 111 22.60 -2.50 8.72
CA GLY A 111 22.74 -1.89 7.40
C GLY A 111 21.95 -2.57 6.29
N THR A 112 21.16 -3.60 6.60
CA THR A 112 20.30 -4.27 5.63
C THR A 112 19.13 -3.37 5.25
N TYR A 113 18.98 -3.07 3.96
CA TYR A 113 17.86 -2.28 3.46
C TYR A 113 16.56 -3.09 3.50
N PHE A 114 15.45 -2.38 3.73
CA PHE A 114 14.10 -2.91 3.54
C PHE A 114 13.19 -1.86 2.89
N ILE A 115 12.06 -2.33 2.36
CA ILE A 115 10.99 -1.48 1.83
C ILE A 115 9.69 -1.82 2.55
N GLY A 116 9.24 -0.93 3.43
CA GLY A 116 8.00 -1.09 4.21
C GLY A 116 6.82 -0.35 3.59
N ILE A 117 5.65 -0.98 3.54
CA ILE A 117 4.43 -0.31 3.09
C ILE A 117 3.83 0.52 4.23
N ARG A 118 3.64 1.82 3.99
CA ARG A 118 3.04 2.76 4.95
C ARG A 118 1.61 3.16 4.55
N PRO A 119 0.72 3.38 5.54
CA PRO A 119 0.88 3.10 6.97
C PRO A 119 0.65 1.61 7.29
N GLY A 120 1.10 1.17 8.47
CA GLY A 120 0.81 -0.15 9.03
C GLY A 120 1.95 -1.16 8.95
N ASP A 121 2.89 -0.99 8.01
CA ASP A 121 4.05 -1.88 7.83
C ASP A 121 3.70 -3.36 7.62
N PHE A 122 2.52 -3.63 7.09
CA PHE A 122 1.98 -4.99 6.98
C PHE A 122 2.68 -5.86 5.93
N ILE A 123 3.50 -5.25 5.09
CA ILE A 123 4.38 -5.91 4.14
C ILE A 123 5.71 -5.17 4.17
N VAL A 124 6.79 -5.94 4.38
CA VAL A 124 8.17 -5.44 4.33
C VAL A 124 8.98 -6.30 3.38
N TYR A 125 9.43 -5.72 2.26
CA TYR A 125 10.33 -6.37 1.32
C TYR A 125 11.80 -6.19 1.73
N HIS A 126 12.63 -7.18 1.43
CA HIS A 126 14.07 -7.14 1.61
C HIS A 126 14.78 -7.79 0.41
N GLU A 127 16.12 -7.77 0.42
CA GLU A 127 16.91 -8.52 -0.57
C GLU A 127 16.42 -9.99 -0.65
N PRO A 128 16.26 -10.55 -1.85
CA PRO A 128 16.91 -10.15 -3.11
C PRO A 128 16.11 -9.20 -4.01
N TRP A 129 15.01 -8.59 -3.53
CA TRP A 129 14.15 -7.68 -4.32
C TRP A 129 13.52 -8.33 -5.55
N ASP A 130 13.26 -9.64 -5.50
CA ASP A 130 12.62 -10.40 -6.58
C ASP A 130 11.08 -10.36 -6.50
N GLY A 131 10.54 -9.73 -5.45
CA GLY A 131 9.11 -9.66 -5.18
C GLY A 131 8.50 -10.99 -4.73
N LEU A 132 9.32 -11.99 -4.38
CA LEU A 132 8.87 -13.31 -3.93
C LEU A 132 8.93 -13.46 -2.40
N GLU A 133 9.88 -12.79 -1.75
CA GLU A 133 10.08 -12.83 -0.30
C GLU A 133 9.72 -11.49 0.36
N TYR A 134 9.02 -11.56 1.49
CA TYR A 134 8.62 -10.43 2.33
C TYR A 134 8.29 -10.90 3.75
N ASP A 135 8.37 -9.99 4.71
CA ASP A 135 7.91 -10.19 6.09
C ASP A 135 6.49 -9.59 6.28
N THR A 136 5.70 -10.19 7.18
CA THR A 136 4.30 -9.82 7.49
C THR A 136 4.02 -9.84 8.98
#